data_AF-A0A655QPC6-F1
#
_entry.id   AF-A0A655QPC6-F1
#
_cell.length_a   1.000
_cell.length_b   1.000
_cell.length_c   1.000
_cell.angle_alpha   90.00
_cell.angle_beta   90.00
_cell.angle_gamma   90.00
#
_symmetry.space_group_name_H-M   'P 1'
#
loop_
_entity.id
_entity.type
_entity.pdbx_description
1 polymer ?
#
loop_
_entity_poly.entity_id
_entity_poly.type
_entity_poly.pdbx_seq_one_letter_code
_entity_poly.pdbx_strand_id
1 'polypeptide(L)'
;MIPHQANIRIIQTLCDLAGIAQDKAFVNIHRYGNTSAATVPIALCEALEQGKIKPHDDLLVAAFGAGLTWGAGHIRWGERVTPLGKSDAQLPSCDHTALDLLSKAIEHCKRHQSE
;
A
#
# COMPACT_ATOMS: atom_id res chain seq x y z
N MET A 1 4.53 9.47 -7.36
CA MET A 1 3.42 8.56 -7.68
C MET A 1 3.16 7.68 -6.47
N ILE A 2 1.89 7.52 -6.09
CA ILE A 2 1.42 6.62 -5.02
C ILE A 2 0.53 5.54 -5.66
N PRO A 3 1.11 4.40 -6.07
CA PRO A 3 0.34 3.36 -6.74
C PRO A 3 -0.25 2.33 -5.78
N HIS A 4 -1.26 1.60 -6.27
CA HIS A 4 -1.69 0.33 -5.68
C HIS A 4 -0.52 -0.67 -5.61
N GLN A 5 -0.34 -1.30 -4.44
CA GLN A 5 0.78 -2.18 -4.14
C GLN A 5 0.42 -3.66 -4.41
N ALA A 6 0.10 -3.99 -5.66
CA ALA A 6 -0.23 -5.37 -6.07
C ALA A 6 1.00 -6.19 -6.50
N ASN A 7 1.87 -5.58 -7.29
CA ASN A 7 3.07 -6.19 -7.83
C ASN A 7 4.04 -5.09 -8.26
N ILE A 8 5.31 -5.19 -7.86
CA ILE A 8 6.33 -4.19 -8.22
C ILE A 8 6.53 -4.07 -9.74
N ARG A 9 6.39 -5.17 -10.50
CA ARG A 9 6.53 -5.15 -11.97
C ARG A 9 5.42 -4.35 -12.64
N ILE A 10 4.19 -4.40 -12.11
CA ILE A 10 3.08 -3.60 -12.64
C ILE A 10 3.36 -2.11 -12.44
N ILE A 11 3.86 -1.74 -11.25
CA ILE A 11 4.26 -0.36 -10.93
C ILE A 11 5.37 0.11 -11.89
N GLN A 12 6.39 -0.73 -12.08
CA GLN A 12 7.50 -0.43 -12.98
C GLN A 12 7.04 -0.23 -14.41
N THR A 13 6.25 -1.16 -14.95
CA THR A 13 5.71 -1.04 -16.32
C THR A 13 4.80 0.18 -16.47
N LEU A 14 3.98 0.52 -15.47
CA LEU A 14 3.17 1.74 -15.50
C LEU A 14 4.05 3.00 -15.60
N CYS A 15 5.10 3.08 -14.78
CA CYS A 15 6.05 4.18 -14.83
C CYS A 15 6.77 4.27 -16.18
N ASP A 16 7.26 3.15 -16.70
CA ASP A 16 7.97 3.09 -17.99
C ASP A 16 7.10 3.58 -19.14
N LEU A 17 5.87 3.07 -19.24
CA LEU A 17 4.92 3.44 -20.30
C LEU A 17 4.47 4.90 -20.19
N ALA A 18 4.39 5.45 -18.98
CA ALA A 18 4.01 6.84 -18.74
C ALA A 18 5.20 7.82 -18.80
N GLY A 19 6.44 7.33 -19.01
CA GLY A 19 7.64 8.16 -18.98
C GLY A 19 7.95 8.77 -17.59
N ILE A 20 7.47 8.14 -16.52
CA ILE A 20 7.71 8.56 -15.14
C ILE A 20 8.96 7.86 -14.63
N ALA A 21 9.92 8.63 -14.10
CA ALA A 21 11.10 8.07 -13.47
C ALA A 21 10.74 7.08 -12.35
N GLN A 22 11.35 5.90 -12.35
CA GLN A 22 11.02 4.79 -11.46
C GLN A 22 11.15 5.14 -9.98
N ASP A 23 12.11 5.99 -9.63
CA ASP A 23 12.36 6.48 -8.28
C ASP A 23 11.27 7.41 -7.73
N LYS A 24 10.36 7.92 -8.59
CA LYS A 24 9.19 8.70 -8.17
C LYS A 24 8.03 7.83 -7.72
N ALA A 25 8.06 6.52 -7.94
CA ALA A 25 7.06 5.60 -7.42
C ALA A 25 7.38 5.21 -5.98
N PHE A 26 6.46 5.48 -5.05
CA PHE A 26 6.60 4.99 -3.69
C PHE A 26 6.24 3.50 -3.62
N VAL A 27 7.12 2.68 -3.04
CA VAL A 27 6.97 1.22 -2.97
C VAL A 27 7.23 0.71 -1.56
N ASN A 28 6.21 0.12 -0.95
CA ASN A 28 6.30 -0.55 0.35
C ASN A 28 5.71 -1.98 0.33
N ILE A 29 5.40 -2.51 -0.86
CA ILE A 29 4.85 -3.87 -1.05
C ILE A 29 5.71 -4.97 -0.39
N HIS A 30 7.03 -4.77 -0.28
CA HIS A 30 7.94 -5.73 0.35
C HIS A 30 7.72 -5.89 1.86
N ARG A 31 7.04 -4.94 2.52
CA ARG A 31 6.71 -4.99 3.95
C ARG A 31 5.33 -5.56 4.20
N TYR A 32 4.35 -5.22 3.36
CA TYR A 32 2.93 -5.47 3.64
C TYR A 32 2.23 -6.39 2.63
N GLY A 33 2.86 -6.69 1.50
CA GLY A 33 2.19 -7.35 0.38
C GLY A 33 1.04 -6.50 -0.19
N ASN A 34 0.06 -7.18 -0.80
CA ASN A 34 -1.13 -6.54 -1.33
C ASN A 34 -2.24 -6.49 -0.26
N THR A 35 -2.48 -5.30 0.29
CA THR A 35 -3.54 -5.03 1.28
C THR A 35 -4.82 -4.45 0.66
N SER A 36 -5.05 -4.73 -0.63
CA SER A 36 -6.21 -4.27 -1.40
C SER A 36 -6.39 -2.74 -1.32
N ALA A 37 -7.57 -2.27 -0.91
CA ALA A 37 -7.89 -0.84 -0.77
C ALA A 37 -6.96 -0.09 0.20
N ALA A 38 -6.32 -0.76 1.17
CA ALA A 38 -5.45 -0.11 2.14
C ALA A 38 -4.07 0.28 1.58
N THR A 39 -3.66 -0.30 0.44
CA THR A 39 -2.33 -0.07 -0.16
C THR A 39 -2.04 1.40 -0.44
N VAL A 40 -2.95 2.12 -1.09
CA VAL A 40 -2.79 3.54 -1.45
C VAL A 40 -2.69 4.44 -0.21
N PRO A 41 -3.62 4.40 0.76
CA PRO A 41 -3.51 5.26 1.93
C PRO A 41 -2.32 4.93 2.84
N ILE A 42 -1.94 3.65 3.00
CA ILE A 42 -0.73 3.29 3.76
C ILE A 42 0.51 3.83 3.04
N ALA A 43 0.63 3.64 1.72
CA ALA A 43 1.74 4.16 0.94
C ALA A 43 1.83 5.70 0.98
N LEU A 44 0.69 6.40 0.92
CA LEU A 44 0.64 7.86 1.08
C LEU A 44 1.13 8.30 2.46
N CYS A 45 0.66 7.64 3.53
CA CYS A 45 1.06 7.94 4.91
C CYS A 45 2.56 7.78 5.08
N GLU A 46 3.12 6.64 4.66
CA GLU A 46 4.56 6.39 4.80
C GLU A 46 5.41 7.29 3.91
N ALA A 47 4.91 7.69 2.73
CA ALA A 47 5.59 8.67 1.89
C ALA A 47 5.71 10.04 2.58
N LEU A 48 4.69 10.47 3.33
CA LEU A 48 4.75 11.67 4.17
C LEU A 48 5.71 11.48 5.35
N GLU A 49 5.62 10.36 6.07
CA GLU A 49 6.48 10.03 7.21
C GLU A 49 7.97 9.98 6.83
N GLN A 50 8.29 9.48 5.64
CA GLN A 50 9.64 9.40 5.09
C GLN A 50 10.08 10.69 4.38
N GLY A 51 9.25 11.75 4.41
CA GLY A 51 9.55 13.05 3.81
C GLY A 51 9.70 13.02 2.28
N LYS A 52 9.09 12.05 1.61
CA LYS A 52 9.11 11.91 0.14
C LYS A 52 8.16 12.88 -0.56
N ILE A 53 7.15 13.37 0.15
CA ILE A 53 6.22 14.40 -0.33
C ILE A 53 6.59 15.74 0.28
N LYS A 54 6.64 16.78 -0.55
CA LYS A 54 6.92 18.17 -0.18
C LYS A 54 5.67 19.03 -0.34
N PRO A 55 5.61 20.20 0.33
CA PRO A 55 4.57 21.18 0.08
C PRO A 55 4.46 21.46 -1.42
N HIS A 56 3.23 21.55 -1.93
CA HIS A 56 2.93 21.80 -3.34
C HIS A 56 3.34 20.74 -4.35
N ASP A 57 3.74 19.54 -3.93
CA ASP A 57 4.01 18.45 -4.88
C ASP A 57 2.76 18.06 -5.66
N ASP A 58 2.97 17.69 -6.93
CA ASP A 58 1.98 17.04 -7.78
C ASP A 58 2.09 15.51 -7.64
N LEU A 59 1.05 14.90 -7.09
CA LEU A 59 1.00 13.47 -6.86
C LEU A 59 0.07 12.81 -7.89
N LEU A 60 0.59 11.78 -8.57
CA LEU A 60 -0.23 10.82 -9.29
C LEU A 60 -0.57 9.65 -8.36
N VAL A 61 -1.86 9.36 -8.20
CA VAL A 61 -2.37 8.13 -7.58
C VAL A 61 -2.92 7.24 -8.69
N ALA A 62 -2.65 5.94 -8.63
CA ALA A 62 -3.17 4.98 -9.60
C ALA A 62 -3.47 3.65 -8.91
N ALA A 63 -4.66 3.09 -9.14
CA ALA A 63 -5.08 1.83 -8.55
C ALA A 63 -5.95 1.00 -9.50
N PHE A 64 -6.00 -0.30 -9.22
CA PHE A 64 -6.87 -1.26 -9.90
C PHE A 64 -7.28 -2.35 -8.92
N GLY A 65 -8.34 -3.09 -9.24
CA GLY A 65 -8.86 -4.17 -8.39
C GLY A 65 -9.87 -5.05 -9.11
N ALA A 66 -10.45 -6.01 -8.39
CA ALA A 66 -11.46 -6.92 -8.92
C ALA A 66 -12.63 -6.15 -9.56
N GLY A 67 -13.12 -6.65 -10.71
CA GLY A 67 -14.12 -5.97 -11.55
C GLY A 67 -14.00 -6.30 -13.04
N LEU A 68 -13.03 -5.76 -13.80
CA LEU A 68 -11.83 -5.03 -13.38
C LEU A 68 -12.10 -3.54 -13.15
N THR A 69 -11.98 -3.09 -11.89
CA THR A 69 -12.03 -1.68 -11.53
C THR A 69 -10.65 -1.05 -11.67
N TRP A 70 -10.60 0.21 -12.07
CA TRP A 70 -9.36 0.97 -12.21
C TRP A 70 -9.64 2.46 -12.07
N GLY A 71 -8.61 3.22 -11.70
CA GLY A 71 -8.71 4.66 -11.57
C GLY A 71 -7.35 5.30 -11.34
N ALA A 72 -7.21 6.54 -11.79
CA ALA A 72 -6.09 7.39 -11.49
C ALA A 72 -6.58 8.79 -11.09
N GLY A 73 -5.80 9.49 -10.29
CA GLY A 73 -6.13 10.83 -9.82
C GLY A 73 -4.87 11.67 -9.65
N HIS A 74 -5.00 12.95 -9.97
CA HIS A 74 -4.00 13.96 -9.64
C HIS A 74 -4.39 14.64 -8.33
N ILE A 75 -3.42 14.73 -7.42
CA ILE A 75 -3.55 15.45 -6.16
C ILE A 75 -2.48 16.53 -6.14
N ARG A 76 -2.91 17.79 -6.03
CA ARG A 76 -2.01 18.89 -5.67
C ARG A 76 -1.92 18.97 -4.17
N TRP A 77 -0.73 18.74 -3.59
CA TRP A 77 -0.55 18.83 -2.15
C TRP A 77 -0.59 20.28 -1.65
N GLY A 78 -1.03 20.47 -0.41
CA GLY A 78 -1.05 21.79 0.24
C GLY A 78 0.29 22.15 0.89
N GLU A 79 0.24 23.12 1.81
CA GLU A 79 1.40 23.63 2.54
C GLU A 79 1.98 22.62 3.55
N ARG A 80 1.11 21.85 4.22
CA ARG A 80 1.50 21.07 5.39
C ARG A 80 1.77 19.62 5.04
N VAL A 81 2.96 19.14 5.41
CA VAL A 81 3.38 17.73 5.31
C VAL A 81 3.62 17.07 6.67
N THR A 82 3.39 17.80 7.76
CA THR A 82 3.56 17.33 9.14
C THR A 82 2.20 17.14 9.84
N PRO A 83 2.03 16.10 10.66
CA PRO A 83 0.84 15.95 11.51
C PRO A 83 0.72 17.12 12.51
N LEU A 84 -0.53 17.53 12.81
CA LEU A 84 -0.79 18.55 13.84
C LEU A 84 -0.61 18.00 15.25
N GLY A 85 -0.87 16.71 15.43
CA GLY A 85 -0.72 15.98 16.69
C GLY A 85 -0.48 14.51 16.41
N LYS A 86 -0.10 13.78 17.45
CA LYS A 86 0.06 12.33 17.41
C LYS A 86 -1.09 11.68 18.17
N SER A 87 -1.54 10.52 17.71
CA SER A 87 -2.45 9.65 18.45
C SER A 87 -1.65 8.58 19.16
N ASP A 88 -2.03 8.25 20.38
CA ASP A 88 -1.51 7.12 21.17
C ASP A 88 -2.34 5.84 20.98
N ALA A 89 -3.33 5.86 20.08
CA ALA A 89 -4.18 4.71 19.79
C ALA A 89 -3.36 3.47 19.35
N GLN A 90 -3.68 2.32 19.91
CA GLN A 90 -3.05 1.04 19.62
C GLN A 90 -4.11 -0.06 19.47
N LEU A 91 -3.78 -1.10 18.69
CA LEU A 91 -4.52 -2.35 18.74
C LEU A 91 -4.24 -3.06 20.08
N PRO A 92 -5.13 -3.97 20.54
CA PRO A 92 -4.83 -4.85 21.66
C PRO A 92 -3.55 -5.66 21.42
N SER A 93 -2.87 -6.07 22.50
CA SER A 93 -1.71 -6.97 22.40
C SER A 93 -2.11 -8.28 21.70
N CYS A 94 -1.21 -8.80 20.88
CA CYS A 94 -1.36 -10.09 20.20
C CYS A 94 -0.26 -11.03 20.66
N ASP A 95 -0.62 -11.99 21.52
CA ASP A 95 0.30 -12.98 22.09
C ASP A 95 0.49 -14.20 21.18
N HIS A 96 0.10 -14.08 19.90
CA HIS A 96 0.13 -15.14 18.89
C HIS A 96 0.95 -14.72 17.68
N THR A 97 1.68 -15.67 17.08
CA THR A 97 2.35 -15.46 15.79
C THR A 97 1.36 -15.56 14.63
N ALA A 98 1.76 -15.11 13.44
CA ALA A 98 0.94 -15.27 12.24
C ALA A 98 0.64 -16.74 11.90
N LEU A 99 1.58 -17.67 12.19
CA LEU A 99 1.35 -19.11 11.99
C LEU A 99 0.30 -19.65 12.96
N ASP A 100 0.33 -19.21 14.22
CA ASP A 100 -0.66 -19.61 15.23
C ASP A 100 -2.06 -19.14 14.82
N LEU A 101 -2.19 -17.88 14.39
CA LEU A 101 -3.46 -17.30 13.95
C LEU A 101 -4.06 -18.03 12.75
N LEU A 102 -3.22 -18.51 11.82
CA LEU A 102 -3.65 -19.19 10.60
C LEU A 102 -3.77 -20.72 10.74
N SER A 103 -3.26 -21.31 11.84
CA SER A 103 -3.15 -22.76 12.06
C SER A 103 -4.46 -23.49 11.73
N LYS A 104 -5.57 -23.07 12.32
CA LYS A 104 -6.90 -23.66 12.10
C LYS A 104 -7.32 -23.66 10.63
N ALA A 105 -7.10 -22.55 9.91
CA ALA A 105 -7.46 -22.44 8.52
C ALA A 105 -6.57 -23.34 7.64
N ILE A 106 -5.26 -23.34 7.90
CA ILE A 106 -4.29 -24.17 7.18
C ILE A 106 -4.63 -25.66 7.35
N GLU A 107 -4.94 -26.11 8.56
CA GLU A 107 -5.31 -27.50 8.84
C GLU A 107 -6.57 -27.92 8.09
N HIS A 108 -7.60 -27.07 8.06
CA HIS A 108 -8.83 -27.36 7.33
C HIS A 108 -8.59 -27.44 5.82
N CYS A 109 -7.85 -26.49 5.25
CA CYS A 109 -7.51 -26.51 3.82
C CYS A 109 -6.72 -27.77 3.44
N LYS A 110 -5.73 -28.17 4.25
CA LYS A 110 -4.93 -29.37 4.00
C LYS A 110 -5.76 -30.65 4.09
N ARG A 111 -6.62 -30.78 5.11
CA ARG A 111 -7.46 -31.96 5.31
C ARG A 111 -8.45 -32.15 4.17
N HIS A 112 -9.12 -31.08 3.75
CA HIS A 112 -10.07 -31.12 2.64
C HIS A 112 -9.40 -31.41 1.29
N GLN A 113 -8.12 -31.07 1.11
CA GLN A 113 -7.40 -31.37 -0.13
C GLN A 113 -6.92 -32.83 -0.21
N SER A 114 -6.84 -33.52 0.94
CA SER A 114 -6.45 -34.94 1.02
C SER A 114 -7.62 -35.93 0.92
N GLU A 115 -8.85 -35.43 0.89
CA GLU A 115 -10.08 -36.19 0.60
C GLU A 115 -10.44 -36.05 -0.89
#